data_AF-A0A970PKQ9-F1
#
_entry.id   AF-A0A970PKQ9-F1
#
_cell.length_a   1.000
_cell.length_b   1.000
_cell.length_c   1.000
_cell.angle_alpha   90.00
_cell.angle_beta   90.00
_cell.angle_gamma   90.00
#
_symmetry.space_group_name_H-M   'P 1'
#
loop_
_entity.id
_entity.type
_entity.pdbx_description
1 polymer ?
#
loop_
_entity_poly.entity_id
_entity_poly.type
_entity_poly.pdbx_seq_one_letter_code
_entity_poly.pdbx_strand_id
1 'polypeptide(L)'
;MSIIGKVARRDPKTRILNLSMHLLLILGSLTMLYPFALMLSSSIKSGVDGTRMELIPPYLFQDEPLYQKYLESRYNEESSRLMDNYPGSWISFSEVSLPAQPNPAVYQDWLEFIETADYGVYHYYVAEHYGRGVYPLAQRQYRKMLRDENSNSLVEFNKRYGTGAVSWEEIVVEEKEIMRRLFASSQEGYLGRFREFKLAVPLYQKLFVNPDGAFVNSEIIPAYGGDLDKYNAEHGSNYTSWSQLQLSESCPPQGHHLREPWLRYAREIININHLSIGASALPALQASLRDKYDNITLLNQTWNTAYSSFSDITIPDRVPDGGVVQEDLSFFVQNQAQPEQIRISSLAWDWRHWLEDKYQSLSQLEDAWQIKFSDWQEIAFPTVEQDYYGFKERKSAIRWEFISRNYKMALDQMLSDARSLRNTGIYVLLSILMAITVNPLAAYALSRFKPRFSYQFIMLFMLTMAFPAMVMGIPNFLMLKKLNLLNTFWALVLPAAADGYFIFLLKGFFDSLPREIYESASLDGAGEFRLFWQFTLWLSKPILAVIALGAFNAAYRNFLFAFIVCQDQSMWTLMVHIYNLMQRASVSVGYAALVIAAIPTLAVFVFFQNIIIKGIVVPMEK
;
A
#
# COMPACT_ATOMS: atom_id res chain seq x y z
N MET A 1 -9.43 36.01 33.12
CA MET A 1 -8.93 37.41 33.18
C MET A 1 -7.59 37.47 32.50
N SER A 2 -7.24 38.53 31.76
CA SER A 2 -5.87 38.64 31.25
C SER A 2 -4.90 38.84 32.40
N ILE A 3 -3.84 38.06 32.43
CA ILE A 3 -2.73 38.13 33.40
C ILE A 3 -2.19 39.58 33.54
N ILE A 4 -2.38 40.39 32.50
CA ILE A 4 -1.95 41.78 32.44
C ILE A 4 -3.17 42.71 32.47
N GLY A 5 -3.25 43.56 33.50
CA GLY A 5 -4.32 44.56 33.65
C GLY A 5 -4.38 45.58 32.50
N LYS A 6 -5.56 46.17 32.26
CA LYS A 6 -5.80 47.11 31.14
C LYS A 6 -4.83 48.31 31.13
N VAL A 7 -4.40 48.78 32.31
CA VAL A 7 -3.46 49.91 32.46
C VAL A 7 -2.03 49.51 32.09
N ALA A 8 -1.59 48.31 32.51
CA ALA A 8 -0.25 47.80 32.23
C ALA A 8 0.02 47.56 30.73
N ARG A 9 -1.01 47.32 29.91
CA ARG A 9 -0.86 47.14 28.45
C ARG A 9 -0.36 48.37 27.69
N ARG A 10 -0.34 49.55 28.31
CA ARG A 10 0.19 50.79 27.71
C ARG A 10 1.69 50.99 27.97
N ASP A 11 2.25 50.29 28.94
CA ASP A 11 3.68 50.37 29.25
C ASP A 11 4.52 49.64 28.17
N PRO A 12 5.56 50.26 27.61
CA PRO A 12 6.40 49.66 26.57
C PRO A 12 7.06 48.34 26.99
N LYS A 13 7.46 48.19 28.26
CA LYS A 13 8.06 46.91 28.74
C LYS A 13 7.03 45.78 28.70
N THR A 14 5.80 46.07 29.12
CA THR A 14 4.68 45.12 29.08
C THR A 14 4.23 44.78 27.66
N ARG A 15 4.35 45.72 26.70
CA ARG A 15 4.12 45.44 25.27
C ARG A 15 5.19 44.52 24.69
N ILE A 16 6.46 44.75 25.02
CA ILE A 16 7.58 43.88 24.62
C ILE A 16 7.40 42.48 25.20
N LEU A 17 7.02 42.35 26.48
CA LEU A 17 6.73 41.07 27.11
C LEU A 17 5.56 40.33 26.45
N ASN A 18 4.47 41.04 26.12
CA ASN A 18 3.36 40.42 25.39
C ASN A 18 3.80 39.97 24.00
N LEU A 19 4.54 40.80 23.27
CA LEU A 19 5.05 40.46 21.94
C LEU A 19 5.94 39.22 22.01
N SER A 20 6.86 39.15 22.98
CA SER A 20 7.74 37.99 23.15
C SER A 20 6.96 36.72 23.49
N MET A 21 5.94 36.79 24.35
CA MET A 21 5.06 35.66 24.63
C MET A 21 4.33 35.18 23.37
N HIS A 22 3.77 36.09 22.55
CA HIS A 22 3.07 35.70 21.32
C HIS A 22 4.04 35.13 20.28
N LEU A 23 5.23 35.70 20.14
CA LEU A 23 6.26 35.17 19.26
C LEU A 23 6.69 33.76 19.67
N LEU A 24 6.88 33.52 20.98
CA LEU A 24 7.22 32.20 21.51
C LEU A 24 6.09 31.18 21.27
N LEU A 25 4.82 31.59 21.48
CA LEU A 25 3.67 30.75 21.19
C LEU A 25 3.52 30.44 19.69
N ILE A 26 3.75 31.42 18.81
CA ILE A 26 3.76 31.21 17.36
C ILE A 26 4.87 30.25 16.98
N LEU A 27 6.09 30.46 17.48
CA LEU A 27 7.23 29.57 17.22
C LEU A 27 6.92 28.14 17.68
N GLY A 28 6.38 27.98 18.89
CA GLY A 28 5.94 26.68 19.41
C GLY A 28 4.82 26.04 18.59
N SER A 29 3.90 26.84 18.04
CA SER A 29 2.86 26.32 17.13
C SER A 29 3.45 25.86 15.80
N LEU A 30 4.42 26.59 15.24
CA LEU A 30 5.08 26.26 13.99
C LEU A 30 5.92 24.96 14.10
N THR A 31 6.61 24.76 15.22
CA THR A 31 7.38 23.53 15.47
C THR A 31 6.49 22.30 15.62
N MET A 32 5.20 22.46 15.96
CA MET A 32 4.22 21.36 15.97
C MET A 32 3.52 21.17 14.62
N LEU A 33 3.18 22.27 13.93
CA LEU A 33 2.46 22.23 12.66
C LEU A 33 3.32 21.69 11.51
N TYR A 34 4.62 22.03 11.48
CA TYR A 34 5.49 21.61 10.38
C TYR A 34 5.67 20.09 10.29
N PRO A 35 6.00 19.34 11.37
CA PRO A 35 6.05 17.89 11.33
C PRO A 35 4.70 17.25 10.99
N PHE A 36 3.59 17.83 11.47
CA PHE A 36 2.25 17.34 11.12
C PHE A 36 1.93 17.54 9.64
N ALA A 37 2.29 18.69 9.06
CA ALA A 37 2.12 18.95 7.64
C ALA A 37 3.03 18.05 6.78
N LEU A 38 4.25 17.77 7.23
CA LEU A 38 5.11 16.76 6.59
C LEU A 38 4.51 15.35 6.68
N MET A 39 3.91 14.98 7.81
CA MET A 39 3.21 13.70 7.96
C MET A 39 2.02 13.59 6.98
N LEU A 40 1.21 14.65 6.86
CA LEU A 40 0.13 14.72 5.89
C LEU A 40 0.64 14.61 4.46
N SER A 41 1.72 15.32 4.11
CA SER A 41 2.37 15.20 2.81
C SER A 41 2.87 13.79 2.54
N SER A 42 3.56 13.18 3.51
CA SER A 42 4.13 11.84 3.37
C SER A 42 3.07 10.73 3.34
N SER A 43 1.86 10.98 3.83
CA SER A 43 0.73 10.04 3.75
C SER A 43 0.24 9.77 2.33
N ILE A 44 0.55 10.64 1.36
CA ILE A 44 0.14 10.51 -0.06
C ILE A 44 1.33 10.21 -0.99
N LYS A 45 2.52 9.97 -0.43
CA LYS A 45 3.74 9.60 -1.16
C LYS A 45 3.80 8.08 -1.46
N SER A 46 4.80 7.68 -2.24
CA SER A 46 5.13 6.32 -2.65
C SER A 46 6.64 6.08 -2.58
N GLY A 47 7.14 4.97 -3.13
CA GLY A 47 8.58 4.67 -3.14
C GLY A 47 9.39 5.71 -3.91
N VAL A 48 8.81 6.28 -4.97
CA VAL A 48 9.44 7.33 -5.82
C VAL A 48 9.76 8.63 -5.06
N ASP A 49 8.85 9.13 -4.24
CA ASP A 49 8.94 10.45 -3.62
C ASP A 49 9.02 10.40 -2.08
N GLY A 50 8.96 9.21 -1.48
CA GLY A 50 8.90 9.01 -0.02
C GLY A 50 10.11 9.55 0.75
N THR A 51 11.27 9.72 0.09
CA THR A 51 12.48 10.30 0.70
C THR A 51 12.50 11.83 0.67
N ARG A 52 11.61 12.47 -0.11
CA ARG A 52 11.59 13.93 -0.27
C ARG A 52 10.87 14.60 0.89
N MET A 53 11.49 15.59 1.54
CA MET A 53 10.93 16.34 2.67
C MET A 53 10.14 17.59 2.23
N GLU A 54 9.30 17.44 1.22
CA GLU A 54 8.48 18.52 0.67
C GLU A 54 7.08 18.52 1.29
N LEU A 55 6.55 19.71 1.61
CA LEU A 55 5.21 19.89 2.19
C LEU A 55 4.09 19.64 1.16
N ILE A 56 4.30 20.03 -0.08
CA ILE A 56 3.36 19.81 -1.18
C ILE A 56 4.08 18.92 -2.19
N PRO A 57 3.70 17.64 -2.32
CA PRO A 57 4.33 16.74 -3.27
C PRO A 57 4.24 17.27 -4.73
N PRO A 58 5.36 17.34 -5.47
CA PRO A 58 5.40 17.87 -6.83
C PRO A 58 4.43 17.21 -7.80
N TYR A 59 4.15 15.92 -7.63
CA TYR A 59 3.23 15.18 -8.51
C TYR A 59 1.79 15.74 -8.52
N LEU A 60 1.43 16.54 -7.52
CA LEU A 60 0.13 17.21 -7.47
C LEU A 60 -0.02 18.28 -8.54
N PHE A 61 1.08 18.86 -9.04
CA PHE A 61 1.06 19.99 -9.98
C PHE A 61 2.07 19.88 -11.12
N GLN A 62 3.02 18.93 -11.08
CA GLN A 62 4.00 18.65 -12.14
C GLN A 62 3.72 17.28 -12.77
N ASP A 63 3.86 17.19 -14.09
CA ASP A 63 3.56 15.97 -14.84
C ASP A 63 4.65 14.90 -14.71
N GLU A 64 5.93 15.29 -14.70
CA GLU A 64 7.03 14.32 -14.64
C GLU A 64 7.07 13.53 -13.31
N PRO A 65 6.98 14.13 -12.11
CA PRO A 65 6.86 13.36 -10.87
C PRO A 65 5.60 12.50 -10.81
N LEU A 66 4.50 12.93 -11.45
CA LEU A 66 3.29 12.11 -11.56
C LEU A 66 3.50 10.92 -12.51
N TYR A 67 4.25 11.12 -13.59
CA TYR A 67 4.61 10.09 -14.55
C TYR A 67 5.53 9.03 -13.94
N GLN A 68 6.52 9.44 -13.14
CA GLN A 68 7.38 8.53 -12.35
C GLN A 68 6.54 7.61 -11.45
N LYS A 69 5.59 8.19 -10.71
CA LYS A 69 4.65 7.44 -9.86
C LYS A 69 3.73 6.55 -10.69
N TYR A 70 3.24 7.04 -11.83
CA TYR A 70 2.43 6.24 -12.74
C TYR A 70 3.18 5.00 -13.23
N LEU A 71 4.44 5.13 -13.69
CA LEU A 71 5.24 3.98 -14.11
C LEU A 71 5.53 3.03 -12.93
N GLU A 72 5.85 3.56 -11.74
CA GLU A 72 6.00 2.75 -10.53
C GLU A 72 4.76 1.86 -10.30
N SER A 73 3.55 2.43 -10.36
CA SER A 73 2.31 1.66 -10.17
C SER A 73 1.97 0.76 -11.36
N ARG A 74 2.24 1.21 -12.58
CA ARG A 74 1.96 0.47 -13.81
C ARG A 74 2.78 -0.80 -13.92
N TYR A 75 4.07 -0.72 -13.59
CA TYR A 75 5.00 -1.84 -13.57
C TYR A 75 5.00 -2.59 -12.22
N ASN A 76 4.00 -2.34 -11.37
CA ASN A 76 3.79 -3.04 -10.10
C ASN A 76 5.00 -2.97 -9.14
N GLU A 77 5.71 -1.84 -9.13
CA GLU A 77 6.90 -1.59 -8.31
C GLU A 77 8.07 -2.55 -8.58
N GLU A 78 8.07 -3.24 -9.72
CA GLU A 78 9.16 -4.14 -10.14
C GLU A 78 10.06 -3.47 -11.19
N SER A 79 11.26 -3.09 -10.78
CA SER A 79 12.25 -2.45 -11.65
C SER A 79 12.66 -3.33 -12.84
N SER A 80 12.70 -4.65 -12.68
CA SER A 80 13.01 -5.56 -13.78
C SER A 80 12.01 -5.42 -14.94
N ARG A 81 10.71 -5.26 -14.64
CA ARG A 81 9.68 -5.07 -15.67
C ARG A 81 9.80 -3.72 -16.36
N LEU A 82 10.19 -2.68 -15.62
CA LEU A 82 10.52 -1.38 -16.21
C LEU A 82 11.69 -1.52 -17.18
N MET A 83 12.75 -2.23 -16.79
CA MET A 83 13.93 -2.46 -17.62
C MET A 83 13.64 -3.33 -18.85
N ASP A 84 12.75 -4.33 -18.75
CA ASP A 84 12.30 -5.12 -19.90
C ASP A 84 11.57 -4.25 -20.93
N ASN A 85 10.96 -3.14 -20.51
CA ASN A 85 10.19 -2.24 -21.37
C ASN A 85 10.99 -1.00 -21.82
N TYR A 86 12.00 -0.62 -21.04
CA TYR A 86 12.93 0.47 -21.31
C TYR A 86 14.40 0.04 -21.11
N PRO A 87 14.91 -0.88 -21.94
CA PRO A 87 16.24 -1.46 -21.76
C PRO A 87 17.32 -0.38 -21.67
N GLY A 88 18.10 -0.44 -20.60
CA GLY A 88 19.21 0.46 -20.32
C GLY A 88 18.86 1.95 -20.21
N SER A 89 17.58 2.32 -20.15
CA SER A 89 17.15 3.73 -20.02
C SER A 89 17.00 4.15 -18.56
N TRP A 90 16.33 3.34 -17.74
CA TRP A 90 16.08 3.63 -16.33
C TRP A 90 16.24 2.38 -15.47
N ILE A 91 16.95 2.51 -14.34
CA ILE A 91 17.11 1.42 -13.37
C ILE A 91 16.08 1.58 -12.23
N SER A 92 15.77 2.83 -11.87
CA SER A 92 14.79 3.18 -10.84
C SER A 92 13.65 4.02 -11.40
N PHE A 93 12.44 3.85 -10.87
CA PHE A 93 11.29 4.69 -11.20
C PHE A 93 11.51 6.19 -10.89
N SER A 94 12.39 6.51 -9.95
CA SER A 94 12.74 7.90 -9.61
C SER A 94 13.59 8.61 -10.66
N GLU A 95 14.22 7.84 -11.58
CA GLU A 95 15.07 8.34 -12.66
C GLU A 95 14.30 8.52 -13.97
N VAL A 96 13.07 8.01 -14.03
CA VAL A 96 12.21 8.10 -15.21
C VAL A 96 12.00 9.57 -15.57
N SER A 97 12.22 9.89 -16.85
CA SER A 97 11.92 11.18 -17.43
C SER A 97 10.64 11.13 -18.25
N LEU A 98 9.91 12.24 -18.29
CA LEU A 98 8.71 12.34 -19.13
C LEU A 98 9.13 12.43 -20.61
N PRO A 99 8.68 11.51 -21.50
CA PRO A 99 9.04 11.55 -22.91
C PRO A 99 8.58 12.84 -23.61
N ALA A 100 9.40 13.35 -24.52
CA ALA A 100 9.07 14.52 -25.33
C ALA A 100 8.07 14.14 -26.43
N GLN A 101 6.77 14.24 -26.13
CA GLN A 101 5.63 14.00 -27.03
C GLN A 101 5.87 12.86 -28.05
N PRO A 102 5.75 11.58 -27.62
CA PRO A 102 5.79 10.41 -28.48
C PRO A 102 4.83 10.52 -29.67
N ASN A 103 5.04 9.72 -30.71
CA ASN A 103 4.30 9.85 -31.96
C ASN A 103 2.84 9.40 -31.79
N PRO A 104 1.83 10.26 -32.02
CA PRO A 104 0.43 9.88 -31.88
C PRO A 104 -0.01 8.85 -32.91
N ALA A 105 0.58 8.83 -34.11
CA ALA A 105 0.20 7.88 -35.16
C ALA A 105 0.52 6.44 -34.74
N VAL A 106 1.71 6.23 -34.18
CA VAL A 106 2.15 4.95 -33.60
C VAL A 106 1.17 4.46 -32.53
N TYR A 107 0.69 5.36 -31.65
CA TYR A 107 -0.29 4.99 -30.62
C TYR A 107 -1.66 4.63 -31.21
N GLN A 108 -2.14 5.34 -32.24
CA GLN A 108 -3.41 5.01 -32.88
C GLN A 108 -3.35 3.65 -33.57
N ASP A 109 -2.26 3.38 -34.28
CA ASP A 109 -2.04 2.10 -34.92
C ASP A 109 -1.95 0.97 -33.90
N TRP A 110 -1.30 1.22 -32.76
CA TRP A 110 -1.26 0.27 -31.65
C TRP A 110 -2.65 -0.09 -31.11
N LEU A 111 -3.54 0.91 -30.96
CA LEU A 111 -4.91 0.67 -30.50
C LEU A 111 -5.68 -0.20 -31.51
N GLU A 112 -5.55 0.07 -32.81
CA GLU A 112 -6.21 -0.72 -33.86
C GLU A 112 -5.67 -2.16 -33.92
N PHE A 113 -4.36 -2.35 -33.78
CA PHE A 113 -3.74 -3.66 -33.70
C PHE A 113 -4.28 -4.48 -32.51
N ILE A 114 -4.30 -3.91 -31.31
CA ILE A 114 -4.77 -4.63 -30.11
C ILE A 114 -6.28 -4.88 -30.11
N GLU A 115 -7.08 -4.05 -30.77
CA GLU A 115 -8.52 -4.33 -30.94
C GLU A 115 -8.78 -5.53 -31.85
N THR A 116 -7.92 -5.78 -32.82
CA THR A 116 -8.08 -6.87 -33.79
C THR A 116 -7.42 -8.19 -33.36
N ALA A 117 -6.49 -8.15 -32.42
CA ALA A 117 -5.71 -9.31 -32.02
C ALA A 117 -6.26 -10.07 -30.79
N ASP A 118 -6.24 -11.41 -30.84
CA ASP A 118 -6.71 -12.28 -29.75
C ASP A 118 -5.55 -12.72 -28.82
N TYR A 119 -5.23 -11.85 -27.86
CA TYR A 119 -4.17 -12.13 -26.88
C TYR A 119 -4.69 -12.56 -25.51
N GLY A 120 -4.22 -13.73 -25.08
CA GLY A 120 -4.52 -14.31 -23.78
C GLY A 120 -3.57 -13.92 -22.65
N VAL A 121 -3.57 -14.75 -21.60
CA VAL A 121 -2.94 -14.51 -20.29
C VAL A 121 -1.42 -14.32 -20.37
N TYR A 122 -0.75 -14.90 -21.35
CA TYR A 122 0.72 -14.83 -21.47
C TYR A 122 1.22 -13.53 -22.11
N HIS A 123 0.35 -12.68 -22.66
CA HIS A 123 0.76 -11.53 -23.48
C HIS A 123 0.74 -10.20 -22.73
N TYR A 124 0.20 -10.17 -21.52
CA TYR A 124 0.18 -8.95 -20.71
C TYR A 124 0.14 -9.27 -19.22
N TYR A 125 0.68 -8.38 -18.41
CA TYR A 125 0.44 -8.30 -16.97
C TYR A 125 -0.78 -7.42 -16.69
N VAL A 126 -1.34 -7.55 -15.49
CA VAL A 126 -2.27 -6.55 -14.96
C VAL A 126 -1.45 -5.47 -14.24
N ALA A 127 -1.53 -4.24 -14.72
CA ALA A 127 -0.95 -3.07 -14.09
C ALA A 127 -1.68 -2.72 -12.78
N GLU A 128 -0.99 -2.11 -11.83
CA GLU A 128 -1.54 -1.74 -10.51
C GLU A 128 -2.11 -2.95 -9.72
N HIS A 129 -1.55 -4.13 -9.93
CA HIS A 129 -1.96 -5.39 -9.32
C HIS A 129 -1.06 -5.84 -8.17
N TYR A 130 0.22 -5.51 -8.20
CA TYR A 130 1.13 -5.81 -7.10
C TYR A 130 1.87 -4.55 -6.65
N GLY A 131 2.12 -4.43 -5.35
CA GLY A 131 2.77 -3.27 -4.74
C GLY A 131 3.34 -3.62 -3.37
N ARG A 132 4.51 -3.04 -3.04
CA ARG A 132 5.24 -3.32 -1.80
C ARG A 132 4.66 -2.50 -0.67
N GLY A 133 3.83 -3.14 0.14
CA GLY A 133 3.22 -2.50 1.32
C GLY A 133 2.12 -1.48 0.99
N VAL A 134 1.61 -1.48 -0.24
CA VAL A 134 0.37 -0.79 -0.62
C VAL A 134 -0.49 -1.74 -1.47
N TYR A 135 -1.81 -1.68 -1.35
CA TYR A 135 -2.71 -2.40 -2.25
C TYR A 135 -3.01 -1.52 -3.47
N PRO A 136 -2.48 -1.81 -4.66
CA PRO A 136 -2.73 -0.99 -5.82
C PRO A 136 -4.12 -1.28 -6.42
N LEU A 137 -4.54 -0.48 -7.39
CA LEU A 137 -5.94 -0.38 -7.81
C LEU A 137 -6.54 -1.72 -8.28
N ALA A 138 -5.86 -2.43 -9.19
CA ALA A 138 -6.35 -3.68 -9.75
C ALA A 138 -6.43 -4.78 -8.68
N GLN A 139 -5.50 -4.82 -7.73
CA GLN A 139 -5.59 -5.74 -6.58
C GLN A 139 -6.83 -5.49 -5.73
N ARG A 140 -7.13 -4.21 -5.47
CA ARG A 140 -8.32 -3.85 -4.68
C ARG A 140 -9.61 -4.17 -5.43
N GLN A 141 -9.64 -3.96 -6.74
CA GLN A 141 -10.77 -4.35 -7.60
C GLN A 141 -10.96 -5.88 -7.59
N TYR A 142 -9.87 -6.62 -7.74
CA TYR A 142 -9.91 -8.08 -7.72
C TYR A 142 -10.37 -8.64 -6.38
N ARG A 143 -9.81 -8.16 -5.26
CA ARG A 143 -10.27 -8.56 -3.92
C ARG A 143 -11.72 -8.17 -3.67
N LYS A 144 -12.17 -7.01 -4.15
CA LYS A 144 -13.57 -6.60 -4.05
C LYS A 144 -14.48 -7.58 -4.79
N MET A 145 -14.12 -7.99 -6.01
CA MET A 145 -14.84 -9.02 -6.76
C MET A 145 -14.95 -10.32 -5.96
N LEU A 146 -13.85 -10.78 -5.37
CA LEU A 146 -13.83 -11.97 -4.52
C LEU A 146 -14.66 -11.80 -3.23
N ARG A 147 -14.71 -10.59 -2.65
CA ARG A 147 -15.58 -10.31 -1.49
C ARG A 147 -17.05 -10.37 -1.90
N ASP A 148 -17.42 -9.70 -2.99
CA ASP A 148 -18.80 -9.57 -3.45
C ASP A 148 -19.39 -10.95 -3.83
N GLU A 149 -18.63 -11.79 -4.52
CA GLU A 149 -19.09 -13.14 -4.91
C GLU A 149 -19.23 -14.12 -3.72
N ASN A 150 -18.61 -13.82 -2.57
CA ASN A 150 -18.61 -14.64 -1.35
C ASN A 150 -19.37 -13.96 -0.19
N SER A 151 -20.31 -13.05 -0.48
CA SER A 151 -21.12 -12.35 0.52
C SER A 151 -20.30 -11.65 1.61
N ASN A 152 -19.09 -11.18 1.25
CA ASN A 152 -18.09 -10.60 2.14
C ASN A 152 -17.63 -11.54 3.29
N SER A 153 -17.84 -12.85 3.15
CA SER A 153 -17.50 -13.88 4.13
C SER A 153 -16.22 -14.61 3.75
N LEU A 154 -15.17 -14.43 4.55
CA LEU A 154 -13.90 -15.13 4.34
C LEU A 154 -14.04 -16.65 4.53
N VAL A 155 -14.96 -17.09 5.40
CA VAL A 155 -15.27 -18.52 5.60
C VAL A 155 -15.86 -19.12 4.32
N GLU A 156 -16.71 -18.37 3.63
CA GLU A 156 -17.32 -18.83 2.38
C GLU A 156 -16.30 -18.85 1.24
N PHE A 157 -15.44 -17.83 1.16
CA PHE A 157 -14.29 -17.82 0.25
C PHE A 157 -13.37 -19.03 0.46
N ASN A 158 -12.96 -19.29 1.71
CA ASN A 158 -12.10 -20.42 2.06
C ASN A 158 -12.74 -21.76 1.70
N LYS A 159 -14.06 -21.90 1.95
CA LYS A 159 -14.81 -23.09 1.57
C LYS A 159 -14.92 -23.26 0.05
N ARG A 160 -15.16 -22.17 -0.69
CA ARG A 160 -15.34 -22.20 -2.15
C ARG A 160 -14.06 -22.56 -2.88
N TYR A 161 -12.93 -21.98 -2.46
CA TYR A 161 -11.65 -22.13 -3.15
C TYR A 161 -10.66 -23.06 -2.45
N GLY A 162 -11.05 -23.70 -1.36
CA GLY A 162 -10.18 -24.62 -0.61
C GLY A 162 -8.95 -23.93 0.00
N THR A 163 -9.09 -22.67 0.42
CA THR A 163 -7.99 -21.87 0.97
C THR A 163 -8.05 -21.80 2.50
N GLY A 164 -6.94 -21.39 3.13
CA GLY A 164 -6.82 -21.20 4.58
C GLY A 164 -6.56 -19.76 4.98
N ALA A 165 -7.01 -18.79 4.18
CA ALA A 165 -6.73 -17.37 4.42
C ALA A 165 -7.38 -16.93 5.74
N VAL A 166 -6.59 -16.27 6.58
CA VAL A 166 -7.05 -15.75 7.89
C VAL A 166 -7.63 -14.34 7.75
N SER A 167 -7.24 -13.65 6.68
CA SER A 167 -7.70 -12.30 6.36
C SER A 167 -7.82 -12.12 4.84
N TRP A 168 -8.64 -11.16 4.39
CA TRP A 168 -8.77 -10.85 2.95
C TRP A 168 -7.47 -10.27 2.37
N GLU A 169 -6.63 -9.74 3.23
CA GLU A 169 -5.35 -9.12 2.99
C GLU A 169 -4.28 -10.13 2.54
N GLU A 170 -4.38 -11.38 3.01
CA GLU A 170 -3.52 -12.51 2.61
C GLU A 170 -3.81 -12.98 1.19
N ILE A 171 -4.97 -12.65 0.63
CA ILE A 171 -5.34 -13.02 -0.73
C ILE A 171 -4.66 -12.05 -1.68
N VAL A 172 -3.49 -12.46 -2.16
CA VAL A 172 -2.69 -11.76 -3.17
C VAL A 172 -2.50 -12.70 -4.35
N VAL A 173 -2.63 -12.15 -5.55
CA VAL A 173 -2.22 -12.85 -6.76
C VAL A 173 -1.00 -12.11 -7.29
N GLU A 174 -0.03 -12.88 -7.74
CA GLU A 174 1.15 -12.28 -8.35
C GLU A 174 1.67 -13.18 -9.46
N GLU A 175 1.45 -12.75 -10.70
CA GLU A 175 2.07 -13.38 -11.86
C GLU A 175 3.43 -12.72 -12.12
N LYS A 176 4.39 -13.01 -11.23
CA LYS A 176 5.81 -12.74 -11.54
C LYS A 176 6.20 -13.69 -12.66
N GLU A 177 6.97 -13.18 -13.62
CA GLU A 177 7.65 -14.02 -14.62
C GLU A 177 6.81 -14.59 -15.77
N ILE A 178 5.74 -13.94 -16.22
CA ILE A 178 4.95 -14.39 -17.40
C ILE A 178 5.85 -14.73 -18.61
N MET A 179 6.91 -13.96 -18.80
CA MET A 179 7.89 -14.12 -19.87
C MET A 179 8.89 -15.27 -19.67
N ARG A 180 8.98 -15.88 -18.49
CA ARG A 180 9.96 -16.93 -18.18
C ARG A 180 9.41 -18.31 -18.50
N ARG A 181 10.32 -19.22 -18.87
CA ARG A 181 10.05 -20.61 -19.26
C ARG A 181 9.14 -21.38 -18.31
N LEU A 182 9.32 -21.22 -17.00
CA LEU A 182 8.63 -22.00 -15.97
C LEU A 182 7.28 -21.42 -15.55
N PHE A 183 6.90 -20.26 -16.08
CA PHE A 183 5.62 -19.67 -15.72
C PHE A 183 4.46 -20.45 -16.34
N ALA A 184 3.51 -20.82 -15.48
CA ALA A 184 2.24 -21.42 -15.85
C ALA A 184 1.11 -20.74 -15.04
N SER A 185 0.04 -20.34 -15.74
CA SER A 185 -1.12 -19.74 -15.09
C SER A 185 -2.20 -20.80 -14.81
N SER A 186 -2.59 -20.95 -13.54
CA SER A 186 -3.62 -21.92 -13.14
C SER A 186 -5.02 -21.49 -13.57
N GLN A 187 -5.82 -22.44 -14.03
CA GLN A 187 -7.24 -22.24 -14.37
C GLN A 187 -8.19 -22.58 -13.21
N GLU A 188 -7.64 -23.04 -12.08
CA GLU A 188 -8.44 -23.54 -10.95
C GLU A 188 -8.47 -22.57 -9.77
N GLY A 189 -9.47 -22.75 -8.92
CA GLY A 189 -9.63 -22.00 -7.69
C GLY A 189 -9.72 -20.48 -7.92
N TYR A 190 -9.21 -19.70 -6.96
CA TYR A 190 -9.17 -18.25 -7.09
C TYR A 190 -8.09 -17.77 -8.09
N LEU A 191 -7.14 -18.61 -8.51
CA LEU A 191 -6.20 -18.23 -9.58
C LEU A 191 -6.88 -18.26 -10.95
N GLY A 192 -7.74 -19.25 -11.19
CA GLY A 192 -8.64 -19.27 -12.35
C GLY A 192 -9.57 -18.05 -12.41
N ARG A 193 -10.11 -17.62 -11.25
CA ARG A 193 -10.91 -16.37 -11.19
C ARG A 193 -10.09 -15.13 -11.51
N PHE A 194 -8.82 -15.10 -11.13
CA PHE A 194 -7.93 -14.01 -11.51
C PHE A 194 -7.72 -13.94 -13.01
N ARG A 195 -7.65 -15.10 -13.67
CA ARG A 195 -7.55 -15.20 -15.13
C ARG A 195 -8.74 -14.55 -15.84
N GLU A 196 -9.95 -14.80 -15.38
CA GLU A 196 -11.16 -14.13 -15.90
C GLU A 196 -11.15 -12.62 -15.64
N PHE A 197 -10.77 -12.22 -14.42
CA PHE A 197 -10.62 -10.81 -14.08
C PHE A 197 -9.64 -10.11 -15.03
N LYS A 198 -8.49 -10.73 -15.30
CA LYS A 198 -7.46 -10.25 -16.22
C LYS A 198 -7.97 -10.06 -17.66
N LEU A 199 -8.84 -10.93 -18.15
CA LEU A 199 -9.46 -10.74 -19.47
C LEU A 199 -10.40 -9.52 -19.49
N ALA A 200 -11.11 -9.28 -18.39
CA ALA A 200 -12.10 -8.23 -18.24
C ALA A 200 -11.52 -6.84 -17.88
N VAL A 201 -10.24 -6.72 -17.50
CA VAL A 201 -9.66 -5.41 -17.17
C VAL A 201 -9.62 -4.51 -18.40
N PRO A 202 -9.83 -3.20 -18.23
CA PRO A 202 -9.72 -2.23 -19.33
C PRO A 202 -8.30 -2.19 -19.90
N LEU A 203 -8.19 -1.79 -21.17
CA LEU A 203 -6.95 -1.79 -21.93
C LEU A 203 -5.80 -1.06 -21.21
N TYR A 204 -6.07 0.07 -20.54
CA TYR A 204 -5.04 0.82 -19.82
C TYR A 204 -4.41 0.04 -18.64
N GLN A 205 -5.07 -0.99 -18.10
CA GLN A 205 -4.52 -1.89 -17.08
C GLN A 205 -3.81 -3.11 -17.67
N LYS A 206 -3.89 -3.32 -18.99
CA LYS A 206 -3.13 -4.36 -19.67
C LYS A 206 -1.74 -3.81 -19.98
N LEU A 207 -0.74 -4.33 -19.28
CA LEU A 207 0.66 -4.05 -19.55
C LEU A 207 1.21 -5.16 -20.43
N PHE A 208 1.28 -4.91 -21.73
CA PHE A 208 1.75 -5.90 -22.69
C PHE A 208 3.22 -6.26 -22.46
N VAL A 209 3.54 -7.53 -22.68
CA VAL A 209 4.91 -8.02 -22.55
C VAL A 209 5.75 -7.54 -23.73
N ASN A 210 7.01 -7.21 -23.48
CA ASN A 210 7.98 -6.79 -24.50
C ASN A 210 9.14 -7.81 -24.58
N PRO A 211 9.04 -8.85 -25.44
CA PRO A 211 10.06 -9.89 -25.52
C PRO A 211 11.41 -9.39 -26.06
N ASP A 212 11.39 -8.34 -26.87
CA ASP A 212 12.58 -7.73 -27.46
C ASP A 212 13.40 -7.04 -26.37
N GLY A 213 12.75 -6.20 -25.57
CA GLY A 213 13.42 -5.53 -24.46
C GLY A 213 13.83 -6.50 -23.34
N ALA A 214 13.04 -7.55 -23.08
CA ALA A 214 13.41 -8.61 -22.14
C ALA A 214 14.66 -9.38 -22.60
N PHE A 215 14.79 -9.68 -23.91
CA PHE A 215 16.00 -10.28 -24.48
C PHE A 215 17.22 -9.38 -24.29
N VAL A 216 17.10 -8.10 -24.65
CA VAL A 216 18.21 -7.13 -24.50
C VAL A 216 18.62 -7.00 -23.04
N ASN A 217 17.65 -6.93 -22.13
CA ASN A 217 17.88 -6.78 -20.70
C ASN A 217 18.49 -8.03 -20.04
N SER A 218 18.08 -9.23 -20.45
CA SER A 218 18.59 -10.47 -19.83
C SER A 218 19.89 -10.98 -20.46
N GLU A 219 20.07 -10.79 -21.77
CA GLU A 219 21.15 -11.41 -22.51
C GLU A 219 22.26 -10.44 -22.92
N ILE A 220 21.87 -9.27 -23.42
CA ILE A 220 22.81 -8.36 -24.08
C ILE A 220 23.43 -7.40 -23.07
N ILE A 221 22.60 -6.63 -22.35
CA ILE A 221 23.07 -5.65 -21.36
C ILE A 221 24.06 -6.27 -20.36
N PRO A 222 23.80 -7.45 -19.75
CA PRO A 222 24.74 -8.06 -18.81
C PRO A 222 26.06 -8.50 -19.46
N ALA A 223 26.03 -9.00 -20.70
CA ALA A 223 27.24 -9.43 -21.42
C ALA A 223 28.22 -8.27 -21.66
N TYR A 224 27.69 -7.04 -21.77
CA TYR A 224 28.48 -5.83 -22.00
C TYR A 224 28.61 -4.94 -20.75
N GLY A 225 28.12 -5.40 -19.59
CA GLY A 225 28.16 -4.62 -18.34
C GLY A 225 27.34 -3.32 -18.38
N GLY A 226 26.35 -3.24 -19.27
CA GLY A 226 25.54 -2.04 -19.51
C GLY A 226 26.18 -0.97 -20.43
N ASP A 227 27.37 -1.23 -20.98
CA ASP A 227 28.09 -0.30 -21.85
C ASP A 227 27.69 -0.50 -23.34
N LEU A 228 26.86 0.42 -23.85
CA LEU A 228 26.40 0.39 -25.25
C LEU A 228 27.51 0.73 -26.24
N ASP A 229 28.45 1.60 -25.86
CA ASP A 229 29.57 1.99 -26.72
C ASP A 229 30.51 0.81 -26.93
N LYS A 230 30.72 -0.01 -25.89
CA LYS A 230 31.44 -1.28 -26.00
C LYS A 230 30.77 -2.22 -27.00
N TYR A 231 29.45 -2.38 -26.92
CA TYR A 231 28.70 -3.20 -27.89
C TYR A 231 28.86 -2.66 -29.32
N ASN A 232 28.69 -1.36 -29.52
CA ASN A 232 28.83 -0.69 -30.81
C ASN A 232 30.24 -0.87 -31.41
N ALA A 233 31.28 -0.70 -30.59
CA ALA A 233 32.67 -0.86 -31.01
C ALA A 233 33.00 -2.31 -31.43
N GLU A 234 32.44 -3.30 -30.75
CA GLU A 234 32.68 -4.72 -31.04
C GLU A 234 31.99 -5.19 -32.33
N HIS A 235 30.78 -4.69 -32.60
CA HIS A 235 29.94 -5.16 -33.71
C HIS A 235 29.81 -4.17 -34.88
N GLY A 236 30.46 -3.00 -34.80
CA GLY A 236 30.43 -1.98 -35.85
C GLY A 236 29.05 -1.33 -36.03
N SER A 237 28.22 -1.29 -34.98
CA SER A 237 26.92 -0.62 -34.97
C SER A 237 27.01 0.82 -34.45
N ASN A 238 25.96 1.61 -34.68
CA ASN A 238 25.86 3.01 -34.22
C ASN A 238 24.59 3.25 -33.40
N TYR A 239 24.22 2.29 -32.54
CA TYR A 239 23.01 2.41 -31.73
C TYR A 239 23.18 3.50 -30.67
N THR A 240 22.18 4.35 -30.50
CA THR A 240 22.15 5.40 -29.47
C THR A 240 21.39 4.98 -28.22
N SER A 241 20.60 3.91 -28.32
CA SER A 241 19.87 3.32 -27.20
C SER A 241 19.77 1.81 -27.36
N TRP A 242 19.82 1.08 -26.24
CA TRP A 242 19.54 -0.36 -26.19
C TRP A 242 18.16 -0.74 -26.74
N SER A 243 17.20 0.19 -26.73
CA SER A 243 15.86 -0.03 -27.29
C SER A 243 15.83 -0.19 -28.82
N GLN A 244 16.93 0.13 -29.51
CA GLN A 244 17.06 -0.06 -30.97
C GLN A 244 17.44 -1.49 -31.35
N LEU A 245 17.94 -2.30 -30.41
CA LEU A 245 18.18 -3.72 -30.64
C LEU A 245 16.87 -4.48 -30.53
N GLN A 246 16.51 -5.19 -31.60
CA GLN A 246 15.31 -6.03 -31.66
C GLN A 246 15.66 -7.51 -31.65
N LEU A 247 14.75 -8.33 -31.14
CA LEU A 247 14.89 -9.79 -31.14
C LEU A 247 14.44 -10.34 -32.49
N SER A 248 15.34 -11.01 -33.22
CA SER A 248 15.00 -11.60 -34.52
C SER A 248 13.96 -12.71 -34.40
N GLU A 249 13.06 -12.84 -35.39
CA GLU A 249 12.03 -13.88 -35.41
C GLU A 249 12.65 -15.28 -35.56
N SER A 250 13.63 -15.40 -36.45
CA SER A 250 14.36 -16.63 -36.70
C SER A 250 15.74 -16.59 -36.06
N CYS A 251 16.25 -17.78 -35.72
CA CYS A 251 17.62 -17.93 -35.27
C CYS A 251 18.60 -17.29 -36.26
N PRO A 252 19.46 -16.37 -35.82
CA PRO A 252 20.49 -15.77 -36.67
C PRO A 252 21.39 -16.85 -37.32
N PRO A 253 21.96 -16.59 -38.52
CA PRO A 253 22.79 -17.56 -39.23
C PRO A 253 24.08 -17.89 -38.45
N GLN A 254 24.70 -19.02 -38.79
CA GLN A 254 25.93 -19.44 -38.14
C GLN A 254 27.04 -18.38 -38.29
N GLY A 255 27.72 -18.05 -37.19
CA GLY A 255 28.74 -17.00 -37.14
C GLY A 255 28.21 -15.59 -36.81
N HIS A 256 26.88 -15.39 -36.76
CA HIS A 256 26.30 -14.13 -36.29
C HIS A 256 26.45 -14.00 -34.77
N HIS A 257 26.89 -12.83 -34.28
CA HIS A 257 27.20 -12.61 -32.86
C HIS A 257 26.00 -12.80 -31.93
N LEU A 258 24.80 -12.44 -32.39
CA LEU A 258 23.55 -12.66 -31.63
C LEU A 258 23.05 -14.11 -31.62
N ARG A 259 23.63 -15.05 -32.38
CA ARG A 259 23.10 -16.42 -32.50
C ARG A 259 23.07 -17.16 -31.16
N GLU A 260 24.18 -17.15 -30.40
CA GLU A 260 24.27 -17.87 -29.13
C GLU A 260 23.38 -17.24 -28.03
N PRO A 261 23.40 -15.90 -27.82
CA PRO A 261 22.43 -15.26 -26.93
C PRO A 261 20.98 -15.54 -27.32
N TRP A 262 20.65 -15.49 -28.61
CA TRP A 262 19.31 -15.78 -29.11
C TRP A 262 18.90 -17.22 -28.79
N LEU A 263 19.79 -18.20 -29.00
CA LEU A 263 19.50 -19.61 -28.72
C LEU A 263 19.31 -19.88 -27.23
N ARG A 264 20.18 -19.32 -26.38
CA ARG A 264 20.02 -19.41 -24.93
C ARG A 264 18.70 -18.79 -24.50
N TYR A 265 18.35 -17.62 -25.01
CA TYR A 265 17.08 -16.97 -24.71
C TYR A 265 15.88 -17.82 -25.15
N ALA A 266 15.88 -18.30 -26.39
CA ALA A 266 14.80 -19.08 -26.98
C ALA A 266 14.62 -20.47 -26.32
N ARG A 267 15.69 -21.10 -25.84
CA ARG A 267 15.62 -22.42 -25.19
C ARG A 267 15.38 -22.34 -23.69
N GLU A 268 16.09 -21.46 -23.00
CA GLU A 268 16.20 -21.49 -21.54
C GLU A 268 15.35 -20.43 -20.85
N ILE A 269 15.11 -19.28 -21.50
CA ILE A 269 14.56 -18.10 -20.83
C ILE A 269 13.12 -17.82 -21.20
N ILE A 270 12.83 -17.55 -22.47
CA ILE A 270 11.50 -17.09 -22.88
C ILE A 270 10.45 -18.19 -22.67
N ASN A 271 9.22 -17.82 -22.32
CA ASN A 271 8.11 -18.77 -22.22
C ASN A 271 7.80 -19.40 -23.59
N ILE A 272 7.46 -20.69 -23.61
CA ILE A 272 7.11 -21.42 -24.83
C ILE A 272 5.87 -20.84 -25.53
N ASN A 273 5.00 -20.12 -24.81
CA ASN A 273 3.86 -19.40 -25.40
C ASN A 273 4.26 -18.21 -26.28
N HIS A 274 5.55 -17.83 -26.29
CA HIS A 274 6.11 -16.82 -27.18
C HIS A 274 7.02 -17.42 -28.26
N LEU A 275 6.89 -18.72 -28.51
CA LEU A 275 7.66 -19.46 -29.49
C LEU A 275 6.73 -20.22 -30.41
N SER A 276 7.16 -20.37 -31.65
CA SER A 276 6.55 -21.29 -32.60
C SER A 276 7.63 -22.19 -33.19
N ILE A 277 7.17 -23.32 -33.73
CA ILE A 277 8.04 -24.32 -34.35
C ILE A 277 7.72 -24.31 -35.84
N GLY A 278 8.75 -24.17 -36.67
CA GLY A 278 8.59 -24.20 -38.12
C GLY A 278 8.09 -25.57 -38.61
N ALA A 279 7.35 -25.58 -39.71
CA ALA A 279 6.78 -26.81 -40.30
C ALA A 279 7.84 -27.90 -40.58
N SER A 280 9.09 -27.51 -40.84
CA SER A 280 10.21 -28.43 -41.06
C SER A 280 10.61 -29.25 -39.82
N ALA A 281 10.18 -28.86 -38.61
CA ALA A 281 10.42 -29.61 -37.38
C ALA A 281 9.36 -30.71 -37.13
N LEU A 282 8.25 -30.71 -37.87
CA LEU A 282 7.14 -31.63 -37.63
C LEU A 282 7.58 -33.11 -37.59
N PRO A 283 8.41 -33.62 -38.52
CA PRO A 283 8.85 -35.02 -38.46
C PRO A 283 9.67 -35.34 -37.20
N ALA A 284 10.50 -34.39 -36.74
CA ALA A 284 11.31 -34.55 -35.54
C ALA A 284 10.44 -34.51 -34.27
N LEU A 285 9.41 -33.66 -34.24
CA LEU A 285 8.44 -33.61 -33.16
C LEU A 285 7.64 -34.92 -33.08
N GLN A 286 7.16 -35.43 -34.21
CA GLN A 286 6.42 -36.70 -34.26
C GLN A 286 7.30 -37.88 -33.80
N ALA A 287 8.59 -37.89 -34.15
CA ALA A 287 9.55 -38.89 -33.66
C ALA A 287 9.76 -38.76 -32.14
N SER A 288 9.95 -37.54 -31.63
CA SER A 288 10.08 -37.26 -30.20
C SER A 288 8.90 -37.78 -29.38
N LEU A 289 7.68 -37.50 -29.83
CA LEU A 289 6.45 -37.93 -29.18
C LEU A 289 6.29 -39.45 -29.24
N ARG A 290 6.71 -40.09 -30.35
CA ARG A 290 6.73 -41.55 -30.46
C ARG A 290 7.69 -42.16 -29.46
N ASP A 291 8.89 -41.61 -29.32
CA ASP A 291 9.90 -42.09 -28.37
C ASP A 291 9.48 -41.87 -26.91
N LYS A 292 8.70 -40.82 -26.62
CA LYS A 292 8.20 -40.55 -25.27
C LYS A 292 7.02 -41.44 -24.86
N TYR A 293 6.04 -41.63 -25.76
CA TYR A 293 4.77 -42.26 -25.41
C TYR A 293 4.64 -43.73 -25.84
N ASP A 294 5.53 -44.22 -26.72
CA ASP A 294 5.53 -45.54 -27.36
C ASP A 294 4.30 -45.87 -28.22
N ASN A 295 3.09 -45.55 -27.76
CA ASN A 295 1.81 -45.83 -28.40
C ASN A 295 0.91 -44.58 -28.45
N ILE A 296 0.24 -44.39 -29.59
CA ILE A 296 -0.69 -43.28 -29.84
C ILE A 296 -1.86 -43.26 -28.85
N THR A 297 -2.29 -44.42 -28.31
CA THR A 297 -3.36 -44.48 -27.30
C THR A 297 -2.98 -43.73 -26.02
N LEU A 298 -1.72 -43.87 -25.57
CA LEU A 298 -1.25 -43.19 -24.35
C LEU A 298 -1.14 -41.67 -24.59
N LEU A 299 -0.65 -41.27 -25.76
CA LEU A 299 -0.62 -39.86 -26.15
C LEU A 299 -2.05 -39.29 -26.18
N ASN A 300 -2.99 -39.94 -26.85
CA ASN A 300 -4.38 -39.49 -26.94
C ASN A 300 -5.04 -39.36 -25.56
N GLN A 301 -4.75 -40.27 -24.62
CA GLN A 301 -5.21 -40.17 -23.24
C GLN A 301 -4.59 -38.98 -22.50
N THR A 302 -3.32 -38.69 -22.75
CA THR A 302 -2.56 -37.65 -22.04
C THR A 302 -2.83 -36.25 -22.60
N TRP A 303 -2.82 -36.11 -23.93
CA TRP A 303 -3.10 -34.88 -24.66
C TRP A 303 -4.59 -34.61 -24.81
N ASN A 304 -5.46 -35.56 -24.45
CA ASN A 304 -6.90 -35.50 -24.66
C ASN A 304 -7.27 -35.27 -26.14
N THR A 305 -6.69 -36.09 -27.02
CA THR A 305 -6.84 -36.03 -28.48
C THR A 305 -7.32 -37.36 -29.06
N ALA A 306 -7.58 -37.41 -30.37
CA ALA A 306 -8.10 -38.59 -31.07
C ALA A 306 -7.33 -38.89 -32.36
N TYR A 307 -6.00 -38.79 -32.33
CA TYR A 307 -5.16 -39.10 -33.48
C TYR A 307 -5.16 -40.60 -33.80
N SER A 308 -5.18 -40.95 -35.09
CA SER A 308 -5.13 -42.36 -35.51
C SER A 308 -3.68 -42.89 -35.52
N SER A 309 -2.71 -42.00 -35.74
CA SER A 309 -1.28 -42.31 -35.81
C SER A 309 -0.43 -41.10 -35.40
N PHE A 310 0.84 -41.32 -35.08
CA PHE A 310 1.79 -40.23 -34.80
C PHE A 310 2.00 -39.30 -36.00
N SER A 311 1.78 -39.78 -37.23
CA SER A 311 1.88 -38.97 -38.45
C SER A 311 0.74 -37.95 -38.61
N ASP A 312 -0.38 -38.15 -37.91
CA ASP A 312 -1.53 -37.24 -37.96
C ASP A 312 -1.38 -36.03 -37.03
N ILE A 313 -0.36 -36.05 -36.17
CA ILE A 313 -0.08 -34.95 -35.23
C ILE A 313 0.40 -33.74 -36.02
N THR A 314 -0.13 -32.57 -35.70
CA THR A 314 0.28 -31.28 -36.27
C THR A 314 0.96 -30.42 -35.21
N ILE A 315 1.76 -29.44 -35.64
CA ILE A 315 2.21 -28.38 -34.74
C ILE A 315 0.98 -27.50 -34.47
N PRO A 316 0.62 -27.24 -33.20
CA PRO A 316 -0.51 -26.38 -32.89
C PRO A 316 -0.18 -24.94 -33.28
N ASP A 317 -1.15 -24.24 -33.90
CA ASP A 317 -1.01 -22.83 -34.30
C ASP A 317 -0.71 -21.93 -33.10
N ARG A 318 -1.26 -22.28 -31.93
CA ARG A 318 -0.97 -21.65 -30.65
C ARG A 318 -0.70 -22.70 -29.58
N VAL A 319 0.39 -22.52 -28.84
CA VAL A 319 0.72 -23.38 -27.70
C VAL A 319 -0.40 -23.28 -26.66
N PRO A 320 -0.92 -24.41 -26.15
CA PRO A 320 -1.93 -24.39 -25.09
C PRO A 320 -1.43 -23.65 -23.85
N ASP A 321 -2.33 -22.96 -23.17
CA ASP A 321 -2.03 -22.14 -22.00
C ASP A 321 -1.60 -22.95 -20.74
N GLY A 322 -1.41 -24.28 -20.85
CA GLY A 322 -1.10 -25.19 -19.75
C GLY A 322 -1.10 -26.66 -20.17
N GLY A 323 -0.57 -27.52 -19.28
CA GLY A 323 -0.70 -28.97 -19.36
C GLY A 323 0.39 -29.68 -20.17
N VAL A 324 0.21 -30.99 -20.35
CA VAL A 324 1.27 -31.88 -20.86
C VAL A 324 1.72 -31.54 -22.29
N VAL A 325 0.82 -31.03 -23.13
CA VAL A 325 1.16 -30.58 -24.50
C VAL A 325 2.22 -29.47 -24.46
N GLN A 326 2.05 -28.49 -23.56
CA GLN A 326 2.99 -27.39 -23.39
C GLN A 326 4.36 -27.90 -22.90
N GLU A 327 4.36 -28.85 -21.95
CA GLU A 327 5.59 -29.47 -21.44
C GLU A 327 6.35 -30.23 -22.52
N ASP A 328 5.64 -31.01 -23.34
CA ASP A 328 6.22 -31.77 -24.46
C ASP A 328 6.85 -30.86 -25.52
N LEU A 329 6.12 -29.81 -25.92
CA LEU A 329 6.64 -28.82 -26.86
C LEU A 329 7.83 -28.06 -26.28
N SER A 330 7.78 -27.71 -25.00
CA SER A 330 8.89 -27.05 -24.32
C SER A 330 10.13 -27.94 -24.27
N PHE A 331 9.97 -29.23 -23.94
CA PHE A 331 11.07 -30.19 -23.92
C PHE A 331 11.67 -30.37 -25.32
N PHE A 332 10.84 -30.48 -26.35
CA PHE A 332 11.28 -30.59 -27.75
C PHE A 332 12.10 -29.37 -28.17
N VAL A 333 11.60 -28.15 -27.93
CA VAL A 333 12.30 -26.90 -28.28
C VAL A 333 13.65 -26.78 -27.56
N GLN A 334 13.70 -27.17 -26.29
CA GLN A 334 14.93 -27.10 -25.49
C GLN A 334 16.01 -28.07 -25.95
N ASN A 335 15.62 -29.31 -26.26
CA ASN A 335 16.58 -30.41 -26.33
C ASN A 335 16.77 -30.99 -27.73
N GLN A 336 15.79 -30.82 -28.63
CA GLN A 336 15.72 -31.61 -29.87
C GLN A 336 15.50 -30.78 -31.14
N ALA A 337 14.78 -29.66 -31.04
CA ALA A 337 14.56 -28.77 -32.18
C ALA A 337 15.89 -28.17 -32.66
N GLN A 338 16.12 -28.22 -33.97
CA GLN A 338 17.27 -27.54 -34.57
C GLN A 338 17.11 -26.03 -34.44
N PRO A 339 18.20 -25.25 -34.29
CA PRO A 339 18.15 -23.78 -34.20
C PRO A 339 17.27 -23.13 -35.28
N GLU A 340 17.37 -23.61 -36.53
CA GLU A 340 16.65 -23.07 -37.69
C GLU A 340 15.16 -23.42 -37.69
N GLN A 341 14.72 -24.33 -36.82
CA GLN A 341 13.33 -24.76 -36.68
C GLN A 341 12.59 -23.95 -35.60
N ILE A 342 13.29 -23.20 -34.76
CA ILE A 342 12.71 -22.39 -33.70
C ILE A 342 12.40 -21.00 -34.26
N ARG A 343 11.22 -20.47 -33.91
CA ARG A 343 10.79 -19.10 -34.23
C ARG A 343 10.29 -18.39 -32.97
N ILE A 344 10.53 -17.09 -32.88
CA ILE A 344 9.92 -16.22 -31.88
C ILE A 344 8.54 -15.84 -32.39
N SER A 345 7.49 -16.24 -31.66
CA SER A 345 6.12 -15.82 -31.91
C SER A 345 5.74 -14.84 -30.81
N SER A 346 6.08 -13.57 -31.01
CA SER A 346 5.86 -12.52 -30.02
C SER A 346 4.87 -11.48 -30.49
N LEU A 347 4.25 -10.83 -29.52
CA LEU A 347 3.42 -9.64 -29.74
C LEU A 347 4.15 -8.54 -30.52
N ALA A 348 5.46 -8.41 -30.35
CA ALA A 348 6.28 -7.45 -31.10
C ALA A 348 6.41 -7.83 -32.57
N TRP A 349 6.50 -9.13 -32.89
CA TRP A 349 6.50 -9.61 -34.26
C TRP A 349 5.13 -9.54 -34.91
N ASP A 350 4.07 -9.91 -34.20
CA ASP A 350 2.70 -9.77 -34.69
C ASP A 350 2.36 -8.30 -34.98
N TRP A 351 2.85 -7.36 -34.15
CA TRP A 351 2.75 -5.92 -34.39
C TRP A 351 3.43 -5.51 -35.70
N ARG A 352 4.65 -5.99 -35.95
CA ARG A 352 5.39 -5.70 -37.20
C ARG A 352 4.70 -6.27 -38.43
N HIS A 353 4.25 -7.53 -38.37
CA HIS A 353 3.49 -8.16 -39.45
C HIS A 353 2.18 -7.42 -39.73
N TRP A 354 1.47 -6.99 -38.68
CA TRP A 354 0.26 -6.20 -38.85
C TRP A 354 0.53 -4.85 -39.52
N LEU A 355 1.64 -4.18 -39.20
CA LEU A 355 2.05 -2.95 -39.89
C LEU A 355 2.40 -3.22 -41.36
N GLU A 356 3.09 -4.32 -41.64
CA GLU A 356 3.40 -4.76 -43.01
C GLU A 356 2.12 -5.00 -43.81
N ASP A 357 1.14 -5.69 -43.22
CA ASP A 357 -0.17 -5.93 -43.83
C ASP A 357 -0.98 -4.64 -44.01
N LYS A 358 -0.89 -3.69 -43.08
CA LYS A 358 -1.64 -2.43 -43.15
C LYS A 358 -1.06 -1.46 -44.18
N TYR A 359 0.25 -1.26 -44.18
CA TYR A 359 0.93 -0.24 -44.99
C TYR A 359 1.54 -0.80 -46.29
N GLN A 360 1.66 -2.12 -46.42
CA GLN A 360 2.14 -2.84 -47.62
C GLN A 360 3.58 -2.51 -48.06
N SER A 361 4.16 -1.40 -47.60
CA SER A 361 5.51 -0.93 -47.92
C SER A 361 6.01 0.00 -46.83
N LEU A 362 7.33 -0.05 -46.56
CA LEU A 362 7.97 0.82 -45.58
C LEU A 362 7.73 2.31 -45.91
N SER A 363 7.83 2.72 -47.18
CA SER A 363 7.61 4.12 -47.58
C SER A 363 6.26 4.68 -47.13
N GLN A 364 5.18 3.89 -47.16
CA GLN A 364 3.86 4.36 -46.71
C GLN A 364 3.81 4.51 -45.18
N LEU A 365 4.46 3.60 -44.45
CA LEU A 365 4.62 3.72 -43.00
C LEU A 365 5.48 4.93 -42.63
N GLU A 366 6.59 5.14 -43.34
CA GLU A 366 7.49 6.28 -43.15
C GLU A 366 6.76 7.60 -43.39
N ASP A 367 5.90 7.68 -44.41
CA ASP A 367 5.05 8.84 -44.67
C ASP A 367 3.99 9.04 -43.58
N ALA A 368 3.42 7.96 -43.04
CA ALA A 368 2.42 8.05 -41.98
C ALA A 368 3.03 8.48 -40.64
N TRP A 369 4.18 7.92 -40.29
CA TRP A 369 4.83 8.13 -38.99
C TRP A 369 5.88 9.24 -39.01
N GLN A 370 6.36 9.64 -40.17
CA GLN A 370 7.47 10.59 -40.33
C GLN A 370 8.77 10.09 -39.65
N ILE A 371 8.97 8.77 -39.63
CA ILE A 371 10.16 8.07 -39.11
C ILE A 371 10.71 7.20 -40.23
N LYS A 372 12.04 7.16 -40.39
CA LYS A 372 12.69 6.33 -41.40
C LYS A 372 13.09 4.98 -40.85
N PHE A 373 12.92 3.93 -41.64
CA PHE A 373 13.26 2.56 -41.28
C PHE A 373 14.02 1.88 -42.42
N SER A 374 15.04 1.09 -42.10
CA SER A 374 15.78 0.32 -43.10
C SER A 374 15.11 -1.03 -43.38
N ASP A 375 14.43 -1.58 -42.37
CA ASP A 375 13.79 -2.89 -42.40
C ASP A 375 12.60 -2.92 -41.41
N TRP A 376 11.59 -3.76 -41.65
CA TRP A 376 10.47 -3.98 -40.72
C TRP A 376 10.93 -4.45 -39.34
N GLN A 377 12.06 -5.16 -39.27
CA GLN A 377 12.69 -5.62 -38.04
C GLN A 377 13.19 -4.48 -37.14
N GLU A 378 13.46 -3.30 -37.69
CA GLU A 378 13.95 -2.16 -36.90
C GLU A 378 12.83 -1.45 -36.14
N ILE A 379 11.56 -1.74 -36.47
CA ILE A 379 10.41 -1.12 -35.81
C ILE A 379 10.35 -1.60 -34.36
N ALA A 380 10.57 -0.66 -33.44
CA ALA A 380 10.52 -0.91 -32.01
C ALA A 380 9.08 -1.17 -31.53
N PHE A 381 8.96 -1.92 -30.44
CA PHE A 381 7.69 -2.09 -29.74
C PHE A 381 7.22 -0.74 -29.13
N PRO A 382 5.95 -0.34 -29.28
CA PRO A 382 5.50 1.03 -28.96
C PRO A 382 5.24 1.26 -27.46
N THR A 383 6.19 0.88 -26.60
CA THR A 383 6.10 1.01 -25.14
C THR A 383 5.95 2.47 -24.71
N VAL A 384 6.76 3.35 -25.30
CA VAL A 384 6.83 4.78 -24.93
C VAL A 384 5.47 5.44 -25.17
N GLU A 385 4.87 5.17 -26.32
CA GLU A 385 3.55 5.65 -26.72
C GLU A 385 2.46 5.11 -25.80
N GLN A 386 2.44 3.80 -25.54
CA GLN A 386 1.46 3.17 -24.65
C GLN A 386 1.45 3.81 -23.26
N ASP A 387 2.64 4.00 -22.69
CA ASP A 387 2.79 4.53 -21.34
C ASP A 387 2.47 6.03 -21.29
N TYR A 388 2.96 6.81 -22.25
CA TYR A 388 2.73 8.25 -22.30
C TYR A 388 1.27 8.61 -22.56
N TYR A 389 0.61 7.99 -23.54
CA TYR A 389 -0.77 8.30 -23.87
C TYR A 389 -1.74 7.75 -22.82
N GLY A 390 -1.49 6.54 -22.30
CA GLY A 390 -2.24 6.00 -21.16
C GLY A 390 -2.14 6.89 -19.91
N PHE A 391 -0.97 7.48 -19.67
CA PHE A 391 -0.78 8.51 -18.65
C PHE A 391 -1.56 9.79 -18.95
N LYS A 392 -1.39 10.33 -20.18
CA LYS A 392 -1.95 11.61 -20.61
C LYS A 392 -3.47 11.63 -20.51
N GLU A 393 -4.13 10.56 -20.92
CA GLU A 393 -5.58 10.41 -20.88
C GLU A 393 -6.13 10.33 -19.45
N ARG A 394 -5.33 9.82 -18.50
CA ARG A 394 -5.78 9.50 -17.14
C ARG A 394 -5.11 10.32 -16.02
N LYS A 395 -4.39 11.39 -16.34
CA LYS A 395 -3.64 12.23 -15.36
C LYS A 395 -4.43 12.54 -14.09
N SER A 396 -5.69 12.97 -14.24
CA SER A 396 -6.55 13.31 -13.09
C SER A 396 -6.86 12.09 -12.22
N ALA A 397 -7.24 10.97 -12.85
CA ALA A 397 -7.54 9.72 -12.14
C ALA A 397 -6.30 9.17 -11.42
N ILE A 398 -5.13 9.22 -12.06
CA ILE A 398 -3.84 8.80 -11.48
C ILE A 398 -3.53 9.66 -10.25
N ARG A 399 -3.67 10.99 -10.35
CA ARG A 399 -3.43 11.90 -9.21
C ARG A 399 -4.36 11.59 -8.04
N TRP A 400 -5.65 11.37 -8.30
CA TRP A 400 -6.63 10.98 -7.29
C TRP A 400 -6.34 9.61 -6.67
N GLU A 401 -5.84 8.67 -7.46
CA GLU A 401 -5.43 7.36 -6.97
C GLU A 401 -4.29 7.49 -5.95
N PHE A 402 -3.23 8.25 -6.25
CA PHE A 402 -2.13 8.47 -5.29
C PHE A 402 -2.53 9.24 -4.03
N ILE A 403 -3.46 10.19 -4.14
CA ILE A 403 -4.01 10.90 -2.97
C ILE A 403 -4.80 9.95 -2.06
N SER A 404 -5.55 8.99 -2.64
CA SER A 404 -6.53 8.21 -1.89
C SER A 404 -6.07 6.79 -1.51
N ARG A 405 -5.16 6.17 -2.26
CA ARG A 405 -4.84 4.74 -2.13
C ARG A 405 -4.33 4.35 -0.74
N ASN A 406 -3.47 5.17 -0.15
CA ASN A 406 -2.89 4.89 1.16
C ASN A 406 -3.97 5.00 2.25
N TYR A 407 -4.87 5.99 2.15
CA TYR A 407 -6.01 6.15 3.04
C TYR A 407 -7.04 5.03 2.88
N LYS A 408 -7.33 4.61 1.64
CA LYS A 408 -8.23 3.47 1.36
C LYS A 408 -7.68 2.20 2.00
N MET A 409 -6.39 1.91 1.83
CA MET A 409 -5.76 0.76 2.46
C MET A 409 -5.77 0.86 3.98
N ALA A 410 -5.34 1.99 4.55
CA ALA A 410 -5.35 2.19 5.99
C ALA A 410 -6.76 2.00 6.59
N LEU A 411 -7.78 2.55 5.93
CA LEU A 411 -9.16 2.43 6.38
C LEU A 411 -9.67 0.99 6.27
N ASP A 412 -9.45 0.29 5.15
CA ASP A 412 -9.85 -1.11 4.98
C ASP A 412 -9.17 -1.99 6.05
N GLN A 413 -7.89 -1.78 6.33
CA GLN A 413 -7.11 -2.48 7.37
C GLN A 413 -7.57 -2.18 8.81
N MET A 414 -8.01 -0.96 9.07
CA MET A 414 -8.53 -0.56 10.38
C MET A 414 -9.96 -1.08 10.60
N LEU A 415 -10.76 -1.18 9.53
CA LEU A 415 -12.14 -1.65 9.59
C LEU A 415 -12.27 -3.18 9.50
N SER A 416 -11.33 -3.86 8.83
CA SER A 416 -11.33 -5.32 8.70
C SER A 416 -11.20 -6.01 10.06
N ASP A 417 -10.42 -5.44 10.99
CA ASP A 417 -10.42 -5.86 12.39
C ASP A 417 -11.29 -4.94 13.27
N ALA A 418 -12.61 -5.09 13.13
CA ALA A 418 -13.61 -4.40 13.95
C ALA A 418 -13.42 -4.61 15.46
N ARG A 419 -12.68 -5.64 15.89
CA ARG A 419 -12.38 -5.89 17.31
C ARG A 419 -11.46 -4.81 17.86
N SER A 420 -10.50 -4.31 17.09
CA SER A 420 -9.56 -3.28 17.53
C SER A 420 -10.28 -1.96 17.89
N LEU A 421 -11.24 -1.55 17.05
CA LEU A 421 -12.10 -0.39 17.29
C LEU A 421 -12.99 -0.60 18.52
N ARG A 422 -13.61 -1.78 18.64
CA ARG A 422 -14.42 -2.15 19.81
C ARG A 422 -13.60 -2.14 21.10
N ASN A 423 -12.42 -2.75 21.10
CA ASN A 423 -11.53 -2.81 22.25
C ASN A 423 -11.08 -1.41 22.67
N THR A 424 -10.75 -0.55 21.70
CA THR A 424 -10.42 0.86 21.96
C THR A 424 -11.60 1.60 22.58
N GLY A 425 -12.81 1.43 22.05
CA GLY A 425 -14.02 2.02 22.59
C GLY A 425 -14.31 1.57 24.03
N ILE A 426 -14.20 0.26 24.31
CA ILE A 426 -14.38 -0.29 25.67
C ILE A 426 -13.32 0.27 26.62
N TYR A 427 -12.05 0.23 26.22
CA TYR A 427 -10.95 0.74 27.05
C TYR A 427 -11.11 2.22 27.38
N VAL A 428 -11.41 3.05 26.37
CA VAL A 428 -11.66 4.48 26.54
C VAL A 428 -12.86 4.72 27.46
N LEU A 429 -13.99 4.03 27.23
CA LEU A 429 -15.19 4.18 28.04
C LEU A 429 -14.93 3.82 29.51
N LEU A 430 -14.30 2.68 29.77
CA LEU A 430 -13.95 2.25 31.12
C LEU A 430 -12.97 3.23 31.78
N SER A 431 -12.00 3.75 31.04
CA SER A 431 -11.03 4.72 31.56
C SER A 431 -11.71 6.03 31.97
N ILE A 432 -12.63 6.54 31.15
CA ILE A 432 -13.43 7.73 31.47
C ILE A 432 -14.31 7.45 32.69
N LEU A 433 -15.02 6.33 32.73
CA LEU A 433 -15.90 5.96 33.84
C LEU A 433 -15.14 5.88 35.16
N MET A 434 -13.98 5.22 35.19
CA MET A 434 -13.14 5.17 36.39
C MET A 434 -12.63 6.55 36.76
N ALA A 435 -12.22 7.36 35.78
CA ALA A 435 -11.71 8.69 36.03
C ALA A 435 -12.74 9.64 36.66
N ILE A 436 -14.00 9.59 36.21
CA ILE A 436 -15.09 10.44 36.71
C ILE A 436 -15.83 9.88 37.93
N THR A 437 -15.48 8.68 38.40
CA THR A 437 -16.06 8.07 39.60
C THR A 437 -15.06 8.06 40.74
N VAL A 438 -13.89 7.43 40.55
CA VAL A 438 -12.88 7.25 41.58
C VAL A 438 -12.28 8.59 42.02
N ASN A 439 -11.84 9.42 41.07
CA ASN A 439 -11.16 10.67 41.42
C ASN A 439 -12.10 11.69 42.11
N PRO A 440 -13.35 11.90 41.64
CA PRO A 440 -14.31 12.76 42.35
C PRO A 440 -14.67 12.26 43.75
N LEU A 441 -14.81 10.95 43.96
CA LEU A 441 -15.08 10.41 45.29
C LEU A 441 -13.94 10.72 46.26
N ALA A 442 -12.69 10.47 45.84
CA ALA A 442 -11.51 10.77 46.65
C ALA A 442 -11.38 12.28 46.93
N ALA A 443 -11.53 13.11 45.90
CA ALA A 443 -11.45 14.57 46.04
C ALA A 443 -12.57 15.15 46.92
N TYR A 444 -13.79 14.62 46.82
CA TYR A 444 -14.92 15.05 47.64
C TYR A 444 -14.68 14.73 49.11
N ALA A 445 -14.22 13.51 49.42
CA ALA A 445 -13.90 13.11 50.78
C ALA A 445 -12.82 14.00 51.41
N LEU A 446 -11.78 14.34 50.64
CA LEU A 446 -10.70 15.23 51.09
C LEU A 446 -11.14 16.69 51.24
N SER A 447 -12.06 17.17 50.40
CA SER A 447 -12.57 18.54 50.43
C SER A 447 -13.59 18.76 51.56
N ARG A 448 -14.54 17.84 51.74
CA ARG A 448 -15.71 18.03 52.62
C ARG A 448 -15.52 17.48 54.02
N PHE A 449 -15.06 16.23 54.16
CA PHE A 449 -14.86 15.64 55.48
C PHE A 449 -13.59 16.13 56.17
N LYS A 450 -12.63 16.68 55.40
CA LYS A 450 -11.35 17.23 55.88
C LYS A 450 -10.69 16.33 56.94
N PRO A 451 -10.39 15.05 56.61
CA PRO A 451 -9.71 14.16 57.54
C PRO A 451 -8.42 14.80 58.08
N ARG A 452 -8.02 14.42 59.30
CA ARG A 452 -6.90 15.03 60.04
C ARG A 452 -5.58 15.13 59.23
N PHE A 453 -5.37 14.22 58.27
CA PHE A 453 -4.18 14.16 57.42
C PHE A 453 -4.45 14.50 55.93
N SER A 454 -5.47 15.31 55.63
CA SER A 454 -5.87 15.65 54.25
C SER A 454 -4.72 16.19 53.40
N TYR A 455 -3.87 17.05 53.98
CA TYR A 455 -2.72 17.63 53.28
C TYR A 455 -1.68 16.56 52.91
N GLN A 456 -1.37 15.65 53.83
CA GLN A 456 -0.43 14.56 53.61
C GLN A 456 -0.94 13.58 52.54
N PHE A 457 -2.24 13.27 52.52
CA PHE A 457 -2.82 12.43 51.48
C PHE A 457 -2.71 13.07 50.09
N ILE A 458 -3.01 14.36 49.98
CA ILE A 458 -2.87 15.09 48.71
C ILE A 458 -1.39 15.12 48.28
N MET A 459 -0.47 15.39 49.20
CA MET A 459 0.96 15.38 48.92
C MET A 459 1.45 14.01 48.45
N LEU A 460 0.96 12.93 49.07
CA LEU A 460 1.24 11.55 48.65
C LEU A 460 0.75 11.27 47.23
N PHE A 461 -0.46 11.71 46.88
CA PHE A 461 -1.01 11.54 45.53
C PHE A 461 -0.26 12.38 44.49
N MET A 462 0.19 13.58 44.84
CA MET A 462 1.03 14.38 43.94
C MET A 462 2.44 13.78 43.77
N LEU A 463 2.98 13.12 44.80
CA LEU A 463 4.28 12.47 44.74
C LEU A 463 4.33 11.38 43.66
N THR A 464 3.21 10.71 43.36
CA THR A 464 3.18 9.68 42.30
C THR A 464 3.43 10.28 40.92
N MET A 465 3.16 11.58 40.72
CA MET A 465 3.45 12.29 39.48
C MET A 465 4.94 12.62 39.31
N ALA A 466 5.74 12.55 40.39
CA ALA A 466 7.18 12.78 40.32
C ALA A 466 7.92 11.65 39.59
N PHE A 467 7.31 10.45 39.54
CA PHE A 467 7.86 9.31 38.83
C PHE A 467 7.41 9.30 37.37
N PRO A 468 8.34 9.19 36.39
CA PRO A 468 7.95 9.07 34.99
C PRO A 468 7.14 7.80 34.73
N ALA A 469 6.02 7.93 34.01
CA ALA A 469 5.12 6.80 33.72
C ALA A 469 5.83 5.62 33.04
N MET A 470 6.84 5.88 32.19
CA MET A 470 7.64 4.84 31.54
C MET A 470 8.44 3.99 32.54
N VAL A 471 8.97 4.59 33.61
CA VAL A 471 9.72 3.87 34.66
C VAL A 471 8.79 2.94 35.43
N MET A 472 7.55 3.37 35.66
CA MET A 472 6.50 2.58 36.31
C MET A 472 5.94 1.45 35.42
N GLY A 473 6.26 1.41 34.13
CA GLY A 473 5.76 0.41 33.19
C GLY A 473 6.14 -1.02 33.56
N ILE A 474 7.43 -1.28 33.86
CA ILE A 474 7.92 -2.62 34.22
C ILE A 474 7.31 -3.09 35.57
N PRO A 475 7.34 -2.30 36.66
CA PRO A 475 6.69 -2.68 37.90
C PRO A 475 5.20 -2.98 37.73
N ASN A 476 4.46 -2.14 36.99
CA ASN A 476 3.04 -2.36 36.72
C ASN A 476 2.80 -3.66 35.95
N PHE A 477 3.59 -3.94 34.92
CA PHE A 477 3.50 -5.19 34.18
C PHE A 477 3.73 -6.41 35.09
N LEU A 478 4.78 -6.40 35.91
CA LEU A 478 5.08 -7.51 36.83
C LEU A 478 3.96 -7.70 37.86
N MET A 479 3.37 -6.61 38.36
CA MET A 479 2.23 -6.68 39.28
C MET A 479 1.00 -7.28 38.60
N LEU A 480 0.64 -6.79 37.42
CA LEU A 480 -0.51 -7.29 36.65
C LEU A 480 -0.33 -8.76 36.27
N LYS A 481 0.91 -9.18 35.94
CA LYS A 481 1.26 -10.58 35.73
C LYS A 481 1.01 -11.43 36.97
N LYS A 482 1.48 -10.99 38.15
CA LYS A 482 1.24 -11.70 39.42
C LYS A 482 -0.25 -11.81 39.77
N LEU A 483 -1.05 -10.81 39.38
CA LEU A 483 -2.49 -10.79 39.58
C LEU A 483 -3.29 -11.53 38.50
N ASN A 484 -2.62 -12.13 37.50
CA ASN A 484 -3.24 -12.79 36.34
C ASN A 484 -4.23 -11.87 35.57
N LEU A 485 -3.92 -10.58 35.48
CA LEU A 485 -4.76 -9.59 34.79
C LEU A 485 -4.32 -9.31 33.35
N LEU A 486 -3.17 -9.84 32.90
CA LEU A 486 -2.68 -9.64 31.53
C LEU A 486 -3.75 -10.07 30.49
N ASN A 487 -3.73 -9.46 29.31
CA ASN A 487 -4.75 -9.66 28.27
C ASN A 487 -6.20 -9.34 28.72
N THR A 488 -6.40 -8.44 29.70
CA THR A 488 -7.73 -7.97 30.09
C THR A 488 -7.84 -6.45 30.05
N PHE A 489 -9.05 -5.91 29.91
CA PHE A 489 -9.29 -4.47 30.01
C PHE A 489 -8.88 -3.89 31.37
N TRP A 490 -8.98 -4.67 32.44
CA TRP A 490 -8.60 -4.23 33.79
C TRP A 490 -7.11 -3.97 33.91
N ALA A 491 -6.28 -4.71 33.18
CA ALA A 491 -4.84 -4.45 33.17
C ALA A 491 -4.48 -3.12 32.49
N LEU A 492 -5.33 -2.60 31.60
CA LEU A 492 -5.17 -1.28 31.02
C LEU A 492 -5.74 -0.17 31.92
N VAL A 493 -6.89 -0.41 32.54
CA VAL A 493 -7.67 0.61 33.25
C VAL A 493 -7.20 0.82 34.69
N LEU A 494 -6.96 -0.25 35.45
CA LEU A 494 -6.68 -0.14 36.89
C LEU A 494 -5.44 0.69 37.23
N PRO A 495 -4.29 0.58 36.53
CA PRO A 495 -3.11 1.38 36.84
C PRO A 495 -3.32 2.89 36.70
N ALA A 496 -4.28 3.31 35.87
CA ALA A 496 -4.60 4.71 35.59
C ALA A 496 -5.93 5.17 36.22
N ALA A 497 -6.61 4.31 36.99
CA ALA A 497 -7.94 4.59 37.53
C ALA A 497 -7.95 5.71 38.57
N ALA A 498 -6.90 5.76 39.41
CA ALA A 498 -6.68 6.79 40.41
C ALA A 498 -5.50 7.66 39.99
N ASP A 499 -5.76 8.92 39.68
CA ASP A 499 -4.77 9.86 39.19
C ASP A 499 -4.63 11.03 40.17
N GLY A 500 -3.42 11.21 40.71
CA GLY A 500 -3.14 12.22 41.73
C GLY A 500 -3.35 13.65 41.23
N TYR A 501 -3.11 13.92 39.94
CA TYR A 501 -3.38 15.22 39.32
C TYR A 501 -4.87 15.50 39.28
N PHE A 502 -5.67 14.53 38.82
CA PHE A 502 -7.13 14.67 38.77
C PHE A 502 -7.74 14.88 40.16
N ILE A 503 -7.27 14.13 41.17
CA ILE A 503 -7.74 14.29 42.55
C ILE A 503 -7.40 15.68 43.09
N PHE A 504 -6.16 16.16 42.88
CA PHE A 504 -5.74 17.49 43.31
C PHE A 504 -6.58 18.60 42.67
N LEU A 505 -6.75 18.55 41.36
CA LEU A 505 -7.50 19.53 40.58
C LEU A 505 -8.99 19.55 40.95
N LEU A 506 -9.62 18.38 41.14
CA LEU A 506 -10.99 18.29 41.63
C LEU A 506 -11.15 18.83 43.04
N LYS A 507 -10.21 18.53 43.93
CA LYS A 507 -10.25 19.00 45.31
C LYS A 507 -10.21 20.53 45.35
N GLY A 508 -9.31 21.16 44.59
CA GLY A 508 -9.26 22.62 44.45
C GLY A 508 -10.56 23.22 43.90
N PHE A 509 -11.16 22.56 42.89
CA PHE A 509 -12.46 22.99 42.35
C PHE A 509 -13.59 22.85 43.37
N PHE A 510 -13.69 21.71 44.06
CA PHE A 510 -14.73 21.46 45.06
C PHE A 510 -14.63 22.43 46.25
N ASP A 511 -13.41 22.79 46.67
CA ASP A 511 -13.19 23.81 47.71
C ASP A 511 -13.66 25.21 47.30
N SER A 512 -13.65 25.52 45.99
CA SER A 512 -14.14 26.80 45.46
C SER A 512 -15.66 26.91 45.36
N LEU A 513 -16.39 25.80 45.50
CA LEU A 513 -17.85 25.81 45.44
C LEU A 513 -18.44 26.51 46.69
N PRO A 514 -19.46 27.38 46.53
CA PRO A 514 -20.09 28.10 47.64
C PRO A 514 -20.59 27.15 48.72
N ARG A 515 -20.19 27.37 49.98
CA ARG A 515 -20.55 26.49 51.10
C ARG A 515 -22.02 26.65 51.49
N GLU A 516 -22.57 27.83 51.27
CA GLU A 516 -23.93 28.23 51.59
C GLU A 516 -24.96 27.31 50.92
N ILE A 517 -24.68 26.86 49.70
CA ILE A 517 -25.53 25.91 48.96
C ILE A 517 -25.61 24.56 49.67
N TYR A 518 -24.49 24.09 50.23
CA TYR A 518 -24.41 22.80 50.93
C TYR A 518 -25.06 22.89 52.32
N GLU A 519 -24.86 23.99 53.03
CA GLU A 519 -25.48 24.23 54.33
C GLU A 519 -27.01 24.32 54.19
N SER A 520 -27.51 25.06 53.20
CA SER A 520 -28.95 25.13 52.90
C SER A 520 -29.54 23.75 52.58
N ALA A 521 -28.89 22.99 51.69
CA ALA A 521 -29.37 21.66 51.32
C ALA A 521 -29.33 20.66 52.49
N SER A 522 -28.36 20.80 53.39
CA SER A 522 -28.26 19.98 54.61
C SER A 522 -29.39 20.31 55.60
N LEU A 523 -29.74 21.61 55.75
CA LEU A 523 -30.89 22.05 56.54
C LEU A 523 -32.22 21.49 55.98
N ASP A 524 -32.33 21.35 54.65
CA ASP A 524 -33.46 20.70 53.96
C ASP A 524 -33.45 19.15 54.07
N GLY A 525 -32.51 18.57 54.84
CA GLY A 525 -32.42 17.13 55.08
C GLY A 525 -31.76 16.32 53.96
N ALA A 526 -30.97 16.95 53.08
CA ALA A 526 -30.23 16.22 52.06
C ALA A 526 -29.07 15.41 52.68
N GLY A 527 -29.08 14.09 52.50
CA GLY A 527 -27.96 13.23 52.90
C GLY A 527 -26.70 13.42 52.02
N GLU A 528 -25.54 13.02 52.53
CA GLU A 528 -24.23 13.24 51.88
C GLU A 528 -24.14 12.72 50.44
N PHE A 529 -24.69 11.53 50.15
CA PHE A 529 -24.70 11.01 48.78
C PHE A 529 -25.49 11.92 47.82
N ARG A 530 -26.59 12.53 48.30
CA ARG A 530 -27.36 13.49 47.53
C ARG A 530 -26.57 14.79 47.32
N LEU A 531 -25.89 15.29 48.35
CA LEU A 531 -25.00 16.45 48.26
C LEU A 531 -23.89 16.24 47.23
N PHE A 532 -23.23 15.09 47.26
CA PHE A 532 -22.22 14.72 46.28
C PHE A 532 -22.81 14.63 44.86
N TRP A 533 -23.83 13.78 44.66
CA TRP A 533 -24.30 13.45 43.34
C TRP A 533 -25.07 14.59 42.66
N GLN A 534 -25.96 15.28 43.38
CA GLN A 534 -26.86 16.30 42.81
C GLN A 534 -26.27 17.71 42.86
N PHE A 535 -25.45 18.05 43.85
CA PHE A 535 -24.90 19.40 43.98
C PHE A 535 -23.46 19.45 43.47
N THR A 536 -22.55 18.67 44.06
CA THR A 536 -21.13 18.73 43.69
C THR A 536 -20.90 18.35 42.24
N LEU A 537 -21.33 17.16 41.80
CA LEU A 537 -21.05 16.72 40.43
C LEU A 537 -21.74 17.59 39.37
N TRP A 538 -22.93 18.12 39.63
CA TRP A 538 -23.64 18.99 38.67
C TRP A 538 -22.99 20.36 38.52
N LEU A 539 -22.56 20.97 39.62
CA LEU A 539 -21.82 22.23 39.59
C LEU A 539 -20.40 22.04 39.01
N SER A 540 -19.86 20.83 39.11
CA SER A 540 -18.54 20.46 38.59
C SER A 540 -18.54 19.90 37.17
N LYS A 541 -19.63 19.98 36.41
CA LYS A 541 -19.67 19.54 35.00
C LYS A 541 -18.51 20.07 34.14
N PRO A 542 -18.09 21.35 34.23
CA PRO A 542 -16.98 21.85 33.42
C PRO A 542 -15.65 21.17 33.74
N ILE A 543 -15.35 20.95 35.03
CA ILE A 543 -14.09 20.32 35.44
C ILE A 543 -14.10 18.81 35.19
N LEU A 544 -15.26 18.15 35.35
CA LEU A 544 -15.44 16.74 35.00
C LEU A 544 -15.25 16.49 33.51
N ALA A 545 -15.67 17.42 32.65
CA ALA A 545 -15.42 17.34 31.21
C ALA A 545 -13.92 17.40 30.87
N VAL A 546 -13.14 18.23 31.58
CA VAL A 546 -11.67 18.29 31.42
C VAL A 546 -11.03 16.95 31.81
N ILE A 547 -11.49 16.34 32.89
CA ILE A 547 -10.98 15.04 33.36
C ILE A 547 -11.36 13.91 32.42
N ALA A 548 -12.61 13.88 31.97
CA ALA A 548 -13.08 12.90 30.99
C ALA A 548 -12.26 13.00 29.68
N LEU A 549 -11.96 14.22 29.23
CA LEU A 549 -11.09 14.43 28.07
C LEU A 549 -9.64 13.97 28.32
N GLY A 550 -9.10 14.26 29.50
CA GLY A 550 -7.77 13.79 29.90
C GLY A 550 -7.69 12.27 29.88
N ALA A 551 -8.67 11.60 30.48
CA ALA A 551 -8.79 10.14 30.49
C ALA A 551 -8.97 9.56 29.08
N PHE A 552 -9.81 10.18 28.24
CA PHE A 552 -9.95 9.83 26.83
C PHE A 552 -8.60 9.88 26.11
N ASN A 553 -7.87 10.99 26.20
CA ASN A 553 -6.62 11.20 25.49
C ASN A 553 -5.53 10.24 25.97
N ALA A 554 -5.44 10.05 27.29
CA ALA A 554 -4.52 9.09 27.91
C ALA A 554 -4.79 7.67 27.41
N ALA A 555 -6.05 7.21 27.46
CA ALA A 555 -6.42 5.87 27.01
C ALA A 555 -6.22 5.69 25.49
N TYR A 556 -6.71 6.63 24.69
CA TYR A 556 -6.70 6.53 23.23
C TYR A 556 -5.28 6.51 22.64
N ARG A 557 -4.33 7.24 23.24
CA ARG A 557 -2.92 7.27 22.78
C ARG A 557 -2.02 6.23 23.45
N ASN A 558 -2.54 5.42 24.38
CA ASN A 558 -1.73 4.49 25.17
C ASN A 558 -1.30 3.25 24.37
N PHE A 559 -0.39 3.41 23.41
CA PHE A 559 0.07 2.32 22.57
C PHE A 559 1.04 1.39 23.31
N LEU A 560 2.08 1.93 23.94
CA LEU A 560 3.23 1.15 24.39
C LEU A 560 2.84 0.19 25.52
N PHE A 561 2.10 0.70 26.50
CA PHE A 561 1.64 -0.13 27.61
C PHE A 561 0.63 -1.18 27.16
N ALA A 562 -0.30 -0.81 26.26
CA ALA A 562 -1.27 -1.75 25.70
C ALA A 562 -0.58 -2.87 24.92
N PHE A 563 0.46 -2.56 24.15
CA PHE A 563 1.24 -3.55 23.40
C PHE A 563 1.97 -4.55 24.33
N ILE A 564 2.50 -4.08 25.47
CA ILE A 564 3.21 -4.94 26.41
C ILE A 564 2.25 -5.85 27.21
N VAL A 565 1.09 -5.33 27.59
CA VAL A 565 0.15 -5.99 28.51
C VAL A 565 -0.91 -6.84 27.78
N CYS A 566 -1.26 -6.48 26.54
CA CYS A 566 -2.19 -7.21 25.68
C CYS A 566 -1.42 -7.90 24.55
N GLN A 567 -0.85 -9.07 24.85
CA GLN A 567 -0.11 -9.90 23.90
C GLN A 567 -1.03 -10.57 22.88
N ASP A 568 -2.26 -10.92 23.28
CA ASP A 568 -3.23 -11.56 22.38
C ASP A 568 -3.79 -10.55 21.37
N GLN A 569 -3.71 -10.88 20.08
CA GLN A 569 -4.21 -10.01 18.99
C GLN A 569 -5.69 -9.64 19.14
N SER A 570 -6.49 -10.52 19.72
CA SER A 570 -7.91 -10.26 20.00
C SER A 570 -8.15 -9.13 21.00
N MET A 571 -7.15 -8.75 21.80
CA MET A 571 -7.21 -7.67 22.80
C MET A 571 -6.48 -6.40 22.35
N TRP A 572 -5.91 -6.37 21.15
CA TRP A 572 -5.22 -5.19 20.65
C TRP A 572 -6.18 -3.99 20.52
N THR A 573 -5.67 -2.82 20.89
CA THR A 573 -6.32 -1.53 20.64
C THR A 573 -5.93 -1.02 19.26
N LEU A 574 -6.62 0.01 18.79
CA LEU A 574 -6.42 0.63 17.48
C LEU A 574 -4.97 1.07 17.28
N MET A 575 -4.34 1.66 18.30
CA MET A 575 -2.95 2.12 18.21
C MET A 575 -1.95 0.97 18.09
N VAL A 576 -2.23 -0.17 18.72
CA VAL A 576 -1.41 -1.39 18.57
C VAL A 576 -1.57 -1.96 17.16
N HIS A 577 -2.80 -1.96 16.63
CA HIS A 577 -3.08 -2.41 15.27
C HIS A 577 -2.42 -1.52 14.21
N ILE A 578 -2.46 -0.19 14.38
CA ILE A 578 -1.76 0.76 13.51
C ILE A 578 -0.25 0.51 13.56
N TYR A 579 0.31 0.24 14.74
CA TYR A 579 1.73 -0.12 14.84
C TYR A 579 2.05 -1.39 14.04
N ASN A 580 1.22 -2.44 14.14
CA ASN A 580 1.38 -3.65 13.34
C ASN A 580 1.30 -3.37 11.82
N LEU A 581 0.35 -2.53 11.41
CA LEU A 581 0.23 -2.08 10.02
C LEU A 581 1.50 -1.37 9.54
N MET A 582 2.07 -0.48 10.36
CA MET A 582 3.32 0.22 10.04
C MET A 582 4.54 -0.70 9.88
N GLN A 583 4.52 -1.90 10.48
CA GLN A 583 5.59 -2.90 10.28
C GLN A 583 5.46 -3.68 8.97
N ARG A 584 4.25 -3.75 8.39
CA ARG A 584 3.94 -4.59 7.22
C ARG A 584 3.66 -3.78 5.95
N ALA A 585 3.19 -2.54 6.09
CA ALA A 585 2.84 -1.64 5.01
C ALA A 585 3.92 -0.60 4.75
N SER A 586 3.76 0.15 3.67
CA SER A 586 4.64 1.28 3.37
C SER A 586 4.50 2.38 4.44
N VAL A 587 5.57 3.15 4.63
CA VAL A 587 5.61 4.26 5.60
C VAL A 587 4.47 5.27 5.33
N SER A 588 4.13 5.49 4.05
CA SER A 588 3.02 6.37 3.65
C SER A 588 1.66 5.87 4.09
N VAL A 589 1.39 4.55 4.02
CA VAL A 589 0.18 3.95 4.59
C VAL A 589 0.15 4.12 6.12
N GLY A 590 1.29 3.96 6.78
CA GLY A 590 1.43 4.23 8.21
C GLY A 590 1.05 5.66 8.60
N TYR A 591 1.55 6.66 7.88
CA TYR A 591 1.17 8.05 8.09
C TYR A 591 -0.32 8.29 7.78
N ALA A 592 -0.87 7.69 6.74
CA ALA A 592 -2.31 7.79 6.45
C ALA A 592 -3.15 7.23 7.61
N ALA A 593 -2.76 6.10 8.19
CA ALA A 593 -3.42 5.51 9.35
C ALA A 593 -3.37 6.42 10.59
N LEU A 594 -2.23 7.07 10.85
CA LEU A 594 -2.09 8.04 11.95
C LEU A 594 -2.95 9.29 11.73
N VAL A 595 -3.07 9.78 10.49
CA VAL A 595 -3.97 10.89 10.15
C VAL A 595 -5.42 10.51 10.42
N ILE A 596 -5.86 9.33 9.97
CA ILE A 596 -7.21 8.82 10.25
C ILE A 596 -7.44 8.70 11.76
N ALA A 597 -6.47 8.13 12.49
CA ALA A 597 -6.55 7.96 13.93
C ALA A 597 -6.57 9.28 14.72
N ALA A 598 -6.09 10.39 14.15
CA ALA A 598 -6.18 11.71 14.74
C ALA A 598 -7.59 12.33 14.64
N ILE A 599 -8.41 11.91 13.66
CA ILE A 599 -9.74 12.48 13.40
C ILE A 599 -10.66 12.42 14.62
N PRO A 600 -10.83 11.29 15.35
CA PRO A 600 -11.69 11.26 16.54
C PRO A 600 -11.23 12.23 17.63
N THR A 601 -9.92 12.36 17.83
CA THR A 601 -9.37 13.29 18.84
C THR A 601 -9.64 14.74 18.45
N LEU A 602 -9.48 15.07 17.16
CA LEU A 602 -9.81 16.40 16.63
C LEU A 602 -11.31 16.71 16.77
N ALA A 603 -12.18 15.75 16.44
CA ALA A 603 -13.62 15.90 16.58
C ALA A 603 -14.01 16.20 18.05
N VAL A 604 -13.49 15.42 19.00
CA VAL A 604 -13.70 15.68 20.44
C VAL A 604 -13.23 17.10 20.81
N PHE A 605 -12.04 17.52 20.36
CA PHE A 605 -11.59 18.88 20.64
C PHE A 605 -12.54 19.96 20.09
N VAL A 606 -12.93 19.87 18.81
CA VAL A 606 -13.77 20.87 18.15
C VAL A 606 -15.15 21.00 18.82
N PHE A 607 -15.77 19.88 19.20
CA PHE A 607 -17.09 19.89 19.84
C PHE A 607 -17.03 20.30 21.32
N PHE A 608 -15.94 20.00 22.04
CA PHE A 608 -15.85 20.21 23.48
C PHE A 608 -14.98 21.42 23.91
N GLN A 609 -14.30 22.12 22.99
CA GLN A 609 -13.43 23.27 23.28
C GLN A 609 -14.05 24.35 24.18
N ASN A 610 -15.33 24.69 23.97
CA ASN A 610 -16.01 25.72 24.77
C ASN A 610 -16.22 25.29 26.24
N ILE A 611 -16.39 24.00 26.49
CA ILE A 611 -16.54 23.45 27.84
C ILE A 611 -15.16 23.36 28.52
N ILE A 612 -14.15 22.93 27.76
CA ILE A 612 -12.75 22.84 28.21
C ILE A 612 -12.25 24.21 28.69
N ILE A 613 -12.47 25.27 27.89
CA ILE A 613 -12.06 26.63 28.24
C ILE A 613 -12.72 27.09 29.55
N LYS A 614 -13.99 26.76 29.79
CA LYS A 614 -14.69 27.11 31.03
C LYS A 614 -14.15 26.34 32.25
N GLY A 615 -13.75 25.08 32.05
CA GLY A 615 -13.20 24.23 33.12
C GLY A 615 -11.80 24.64 33.57
N ILE A 616 -10.95 25.13 32.66
CA ILE A 616 -9.56 25.52 32.96
C ILE A 616 -9.48 26.88 33.70
N VAL A 617 -10.49 27.75 33.56
CA VAL A 617 -10.45 29.14 34.06
C VAL A 617 -10.75 29.27 35.57
N VAL A 618 -10.96 28.17 36.30
CA VAL A 618 -11.23 28.17 37.76
C VAL A 618 -10.35 27.12 38.43
N PRO A 619 -9.57 27.38 39.52
CA PRO A 619 -9.51 28.58 40.39
C PRO A 619 -8.09 29.20 40.51
N MET A 620 -8.01 30.55 40.53
CA MET A 620 -6.91 31.24 41.22
C MET A 620 -7.35 31.33 42.68
N GLU A 621 -6.59 30.71 43.60
CA GLU A 621 -6.72 30.98 45.03
C GLU A 621 -6.70 32.50 45.26
N LYS A 622 -7.63 32.97 46.09
CA LYS A 622 -7.51 34.27 46.74
C LYS A 622 -6.70 34.10 48.00
#